data_AF-C5DIW6-F1
#
_entry.id   AF-C5DIW6-F1
#
_cell.length_a   1.000
_cell.length_b   1.000
_cell.length_c   1.000
_cell.angle_alpha   90.00
_cell.angle_beta   90.00
_cell.angle_gamma   90.00
#
_symmetry.space_group_name_H-M   'P 1'
#
loop_
_entity.id
_entity.type
_entity.pdbx_description
1 polymer ?
#
loop_
_entity_poly.entity_id
_entity_poly.type
_entity_poly.pdbx_seq_one_letter_code
_entity_poly.pdbx_strand_id
1 'polypeptide(L)'
;MALLARQSQADQAVDYIINALSKPNFHGDIKAILNNLVYYVPRVRSKVNLDRLLHAMFCSKAWETALQNDLISLQESSEAIFSWKLEISEPVISVNEFYQAWDSAVTDCNMWSAGQIAIIGGALKAQNKFKSLQTRYFLDERGSVVEIYTRWKRQYFLPLWRQIFMRSVRTPKRLEQLALILSAVFSPGDSAFVPCDPLCEVLIGLSIAYIQDPSRGEPSVARNISNIAKTLEAALQYASKKVTSRSLKLICTATFELSLRELNNPKSVYSSQAYSNQLLTVVLIFRGCVTQPVIPDIWYLQIIVSLYYMNFILQDFGRVGFESYEFIYEVCTTAIKMKPESYVNSLEVMRGNLWPSVMNNAVNDSRALFLLTFVESTVADMTIDAKLLHSILVPTLNHFVRSPNTVICESAHAAQLALFSNHVSPDCLQKWKCGNCLEYLDLSTNQFLAGFLSSSQVVHVYTSIVREAAFLHPYNDDLVREILHFTYLRILNSWKMGPEIVTTLIECLVVQIPHASQKYIIDWLDNCLSLINSCGQGKEKLLDHLWLQLTSNEITDDAFSWWYENVVRASSKL
;
A
#
# COMPACT_ATOMS: atom_id res chain seq x y z
N MET A 1 52.80 20.24 -25.83
CA MET A 1 52.08 21.32 -26.54
C MET A 1 50.56 21.12 -26.59
N ALA A 2 50.02 19.95 -27.01
CA ALA A 2 48.56 19.73 -27.05
C ALA A 2 47.84 19.83 -25.68
N LEU A 3 48.51 19.43 -24.59
CA LEU A 3 48.00 19.56 -23.21
C LEU A 3 47.89 21.02 -22.75
N LEU A 4 48.87 21.86 -23.12
CA LEU A 4 48.88 23.29 -22.81
C LEU A 4 47.83 24.06 -23.64
N ALA A 5 47.62 23.67 -24.91
CA ALA A 5 46.57 24.23 -25.76
C ALA A 5 45.16 23.88 -25.25
N ARG A 6 44.95 22.63 -24.79
CA ARG A 6 43.69 22.22 -24.13
C ARG A 6 43.46 22.94 -22.80
N GLN A 7 44.52 23.22 -22.03
CA GLN A 7 44.43 24.03 -20.81
C GLN A 7 44.02 25.47 -21.10
N SER A 8 44.67 26.12 -22.09
CA SER A 8 44.31 27.46 -22.53
C SER A 8 42.86 27.59 -22.99
N GLN A 9 42.31 26.58 -23.69
CA GLN A 9 40.90 26.56 -24.09
C GLN A 9 39.94 26.39 -22.91
N ALA A 10 40.28 25.56 -21.92
CA ALA A 10 39.45 25.36 -20.73
C ALA A 10 39.40 26.62 -19.85
N ASP A 11 40.53 27.31 -19.67
CA ASP A 11 40.59 28.55 -18.91
C ASP A 11 39.81 29.68 -19.62
N GLN A 12 39.91 29.79 -20.94
CA GLN A 12 39.09 30.73 -21.73
C GLN A 12 37.59 30.45 -21.61
N ALA A 13 37.19 29.17 -21.58
CA ALA A 13 35.79 28.79 -21.39
C ALA A 13 35.28 29.16 -19.98
N VAL A 14 36.10 28.96 -18.94
CA VAL A 14 35.78 29.36 -17.56
C VAL A 14 35.64 30.89 -17.44
N ASP A 15 36.56 31.66 -18.03
CA ASP A 15 36.48 33.12 -18.02
C ASP A 15 35.25 33.63 -18.80
N TYR A 16 34.87 32.97 -19.90
CA TYR A 16 33.62 33.27 -20.61
C TYR A 16 32.39 33.06 -19.73
N ILE A 17 32.31 31.95 -18.98
CA ILE A 17 31.21 31.66 -18.07
C ILE A 17 31.13 32.70 -16.94
N ILE A 18 32.28 33.05 -16.34
CA ILE A 18 32.35 34.09 -15.31
C ILE A 18 31.78 35.41 -15.85
N ASN A 19 32.26 35.85 -17.01
CA ASN A 19 31.80 37.09 -17.64
C ASN A 19 30.32 37.07 -18.02
N ALA A 20 29.78 35.91 -18.41
CA ALA A 20 28.36 35.74 -18.69
C ALA A 20 27.52 35.90 -17.40
N LEU A 21 27.93 35.27 -16.31
CA LEU A 21 27.21 35.26 -15.03
C LEU A 21 27.31 36.58 -14.27
N SER A 22 28.38 37.35 -14.47
CA SER A 22 28.53 38.68 -13.88
C SER A 22 27.67 39.76 -14.56
N LYS A 23 27.12 39.49 -15.75
CA LYS A 23 26.25 40.45 -16.45
C LYS A 23 24.81 40.34 -15.91
N PRO A 24 24.20 41.44 -15.42
CA PRO A 24 22.85 41.40 -14.85
C PRO A 24 21.75 41.10 -15.89
N ASN A 25 22.00 41.46 -17.16
CA ASN A 25 21.09 41.24 -18.29
C ASN A 25 21.75 40.32 -19.33
N PHE A 26 22.07 39.08 -18.94
CA PHE A 26 22.58 38.11 -19.89
C PHE A 26 21.46 37.71 -20.89
N HIS A 27 21.69 37.98 -22.18
CA HIS A 27 20.74 37.68 -23.27
C HIS A 27 21.05 36.38 -24.03
N GLY A 28 22.06 35.62 -23.60
CA GLY A 28 22.41 34.34 -24.23
C GLY A 28 21.59 33.16 -23.68
N ASP A 29 21.87 31.96 -24.20
CA ASP A 29 21.22 30.74 -23.72
C ASP A 29 21.73 30.36 -22.31
N ILE A 30 20.91 30.65 -21.29
CA ILE A 30 21.23 30.34 -19.90
C ILE A 30 21.33 28.83 -19.65
N LYS A 31 20.65 27.99 -20.44
CA LYS A 31 20.75 26.52 -20.33
C LYS A 31 22.10 26.03 -20.82
N ALA A 32 22.65 26.64 -21.87
CA ALA A 32 24.02 26.36 -22.30
C ALA A 32 25.04 26.73 -21.22
N ILE A 33 24.83 27.86 -20.51
CA ILE A 33 25.68 28.24 -19.36
C ILE A 33 25.57 27.20 -18.23
N LEU A 34 24.37 26.71 -17.90
CA LEU A 34 24.19 25.64 -16.90
C LEU A 34 24.92 24.35 -17.28
N ASN A 35 24.77 23.89 -18.52
CA ASN A 35 25.47 22.70 -19.01
C ASN A 35 27.00 22.86 -18.92
N ASN A 36 27.50 24.04 -19.28
CA ASN A 36 28.92 24.36 -19.16
C ASN A 36 29.37 24.38 -17.69
N LEU A 37 28.57 24.92 -16.76
CA LEU A 37 28.89 24.87 -15.33
C LEU A 37 28.99 23.42 -14.83
N VAL A 38 28.03 22.55 -15.20
CA VAL A 38 28.06 21.11 -14.85
C VAL A 38 29.32 20.43 -15.36
N TYR A 39 29.77 20.79 -16.57
CA TYR A 39 30.97 20.23 -17.16
C TYR A 39 32.27 20.76 -16.51
N TYR A 40 32.41 22.09 -16.41
CA TYR A 40 33.67 22.72 -16.04
C TYR A 40 33.90 22.80 -14.54
N VAL A 41 32.88 23.14 -13.72
CA VAL A 41 33.06 23.37 -12.26
C VAL A 41 33.73 22.18 -11.56
N PRO A 42 33.34 20.91 -11.78
CA PRO A 42 33.98 19.76 -11.12
C PRO A 42 35.45 19.55 -11.54
N ARG A 43 35.83 20.06 -12.72
CA ARG A 43 37.09 19.80 -13.43
C ARG A 43 38.08 20.97 -13.36
N VAL A 44 37.72 22.07 -12.68
CA VAL A 44 38.62 23.20 -12.49
C VAL A 44 39.87 22.74 -11.74
N ARG A 45 41.03 23.15 -12.24
CA ARG A 45 42.35 22.77 -11.71
C ARG A 45 42.96 23.82 -10.79
N SER A 46 42.56 25.09 -10.92
CA SER A 46 43.07 26.21 -10.10
C SER A 46 42.05 26.61 -9.05
N LYS A 47 42.46 26.64 -7.77
CA LYS A 47 41.62 27.08 -6.66
C LYS A 47 41.11 28.52 -6.86
N VAL A 48 41.96 29.42 -7.33
CA VAL A 48 41.58 30.82 -7.61
C VAL A 48 40.50 30.90 -8.70
N ASN A 49 40.61 30.09 -9.75
CA ASN A 49 39.59 30.07 -10.80
C ASN A 49 38.30 29.42 -10.31
N LEU A 50 38.38 28.42 -9.43
CA LEU A 50 37.22 27.83 -8.78
C LEU A 50 36.51 28.88 -7.92
N ASP A 51 37.23 29.59 -7.05
CA ASP A 51 36.65 30.62 -6.19
C ASP A 51 35.96 31.73 -7.01
N ARG A 52 36.61 32.22 -8.08
CA ARG A 52 36.02 33.22 -8.99
C ARG A 52 34.75 32.70 -9.68
N LEU A 53 34.78 31.46 -10.16
CA LEU A 53 33.65 30.83 -10.85
C LEU A 53 32.48 30.58 -9.90
N LEU A 54 32.75 30.09 -8.68
CA LEU A 54 31.75 29.86 -7.65
C LEU A 54 31.13 31.18 -7.19
N HIS A 55 31.93 32.22 -6.98
CA HIS A 55 31.40 33.54 -6.64
C HIS A 55 30.51 34.09 -7.76
N ALA A 56 30.96 34.00 -9.02
CA ALA A 56 30.16 34.43 -10.17
C ALA A 56 28.85 33.63 -10.30
N MET A 57 28.90 32.32 -10.11
CA MET A 57 27.72 31.44 -10.12
C MET A 57 26.79 31.77 -8.96
N PHE A 58 27.27 31.83 -7.72
CA PHE A 58 26.42 31.96 -6.55
C PHE A 58 25.81 33.37 -6.43
N CYS A 59 26.53 34.41 -6.85
CA CYS A 59 26.06 35.81 -6.78
C CYS A 59 25.33 36.29 -8.05
N SER A 60 25.15 35.43 -9.07
CA SER A 60 24.53 35.87 -10.33
C SER A 60 23.05 36.20 -10.16
N LYS A 61 22.65 37.37 -10.67
CA LYS A 61 21.23 37.75 -10.81
C LYS A 61 20.56 37.11 -12.04
N ALA A 62 21.35 36.51 -12.95
CA ALA A 62 20.85 35.89 -14.16
C ALA A 62 19.89 34.73 -13.86
N TRP A 63 19.99 34.11 -12.69
CA TRP A 63 19.10 33.02 -12.28
C TRP A 63 17.66 33.44 -12.05
N GLU A 64 17.40 34.70 -11.67
CA GLU A 64 16.03 35.18 -11.50
C GLU A 64 15.45 35.72 -12.81
N THR A 65 16.29 36.34 -13.66
CA THR A 65 15.83 37.04 -14.87
C THR A 65 15.81 36.17 -16.12
N ALA A 66 16.83 35.31 -16.32
CA ALA A 66 17.01 34.57 -17.57
C ALA A 66 16.41 33.15 -17.54
N LEU A 67 16.32 32.51 -16.36
CA LEU A 67 15.80 31.15 -16.23
C LEU A 67 14.26 31.06 -16.29
N GLN A 68 13.53 32.18 -16.45
CA GLN A 68 12.06 32.21 -16.43
C GLN A 68 11.46 31.50 -15.20
N ASN A 69 12.15 31.57 -14.06
CA ASN A 69 11.88 30.81 -12.83
C ASN A 69 12.01 29.28 -12.96
N ASP A 70 12.80 28.69 -13.86
CA ASP A 70 13.07 27.25 -13.83
C ASP A 70 14.11 26.88 -12.74
N LEU A 71 13.67 26.91 -11.49
CA LEU A 71 14.51 26.63 -10.32
C LEU A 71 14.90 25.15 -10.21
N ILE A 72 14.12 24.24 -10.80
CA ILE A 72 14.36 22.79 -10.74
C ILE A 72 15.59 22.44 -11.58
N SER A 73 15.71 22.97 -12.80
CA SER A 73 16.90 22.77 -13.64
C SER A 73 18.18 23.27 -12.95
N LEU A 74 18.10 24.36 -12.19
CA LEU A 74 19.23 24.89 -11.42
C LEU A 74 19.62 23.96 -10.26
N GLN A 75 18.64 23.39 -9.56
CA GLN A 75 18.86 22.38 -8.53
C GLN A 75 19.52 21.12 -9.10
N GLU A 76 18.99 20.59 -10.21
CA GLU A 76 19.52 19.40 -10.89
C GLU A 76 20.95 19.65 -11.40
N SER A 77 21.23 20.85 -11.94
CA SER A 77 22.57 21.23 -12.38
C SER A 77 23.56 21.27 -11.20
N SER A 78 23.16 21.83 -10.07
CA SER A 78 24.00 21.85 -8.87
C SER A 78 24.24 20.44 -8.32
N GLU A 79 23.22 19.60 -8.22
CA GLU A 79 23.37 18.18 -7.85
C GLU A 79 24.37 17.46 -8.77
N ALA A 80 24.28 17.71 -10.07
CA ALA A 80 25.18 17.12 -11.06
C ALA A 80 26.63 17.58 -10.86
N ILE A 81 26.88 18.87 -10.57
CA ILE A 81 28.23 19.39 -10.28
C ILE A 81 28.88 18.60 -9.13
N PHE A 82 28.17 18.47 -8.00
CA PHE A 82 28.69 17.74 -6.84
C PHE A 82 28.83 16.25 -7.15
N SER A 83 27.86 15.65 -7.85
CA SER A 83 27.88 14.24 -8.24
C SER A 83 29.05 13.89 -9.14
N TRP A 84 29.35 14.73 -10.13
CA TRP A 84 30.50 14.56 -11.02
C TRP A 84 31.82 14.74 -10.28
N LYS A 85 31.90 15.70 -9.35
CA LYS A 85 33.12 15.90 -8.56
C LYS A 85 33.51 14.64 -7.79
N LEU A 86 32.52 13.93 -7.25
CA LEU A 86 32.70 12.71 -6.47
C LEU A 86 33.03 11.48 -7.33
N GLU A 87 32.82 11.53 -8.65
CA GLU A 87 33.14 10.43 -9.57
C GLU A 87 34.53 10.55 -10.21
N ILE A 88 35.21 11.69 -10.04
CA ILE A 88 36.57 11.88 -10.58
C ILE A 88 37.55 11.12 -9.69
N SER A 89 38.22 10.11 -10.26
CA SER A 89 39.14 9.22 -9.53
C SER A 89 40.38 9.93 -8.96
N GLU A 90 40.93 10.90 -9.70
CA GLU A 90 42.12 11.67 -9.27
C GLU A 90 41.87 13.18 -9.45
N PRO A 91 41.17 13.82 -8.51
CA PRO A 91 40.81 15.22 -8.64
C PRO A 91 42.01 16.13 -8.29
N VAL A 92 42.36 17.05 -9.21
CA VAL A 92 43.47 18.01 -9.01
C VAL A 92 43.26 18.91 -7.79
N ILE A 93 42.03 19.37 -7.59
CA ILE A 93 41.59 20.00 -6.33
C ILE A 93 40.95 18.88 -5.50
N SER A 94 41.42 18.66 -4.28
CA SER A 94 40.86 17.61 -3.42
C SER A 94 39.37 17.81 -3.16
N VAL A 95 38.66 16.75 -2.76
CA VAL A 95 37.24 16.86 -2.40
C VAL A 95 37.07 17.86 -1.27
N ASN A 96 37.88 17.80 -0.21
CA ASN A 96 37.81 18.74 0.90
C ASN A 96 37.99 20.21 0.46
N GLU A 97 39.02 20.52 -0.34
CA GLU A 97 39.24 21.89 -0.83
C GLU A 97 38.10 22.39 -1.72
N PHE A 98 37.52 21.51 -2.54
CA PHE A 98 36.37 21.86 -3.37
C PHE A 98 35.17 22.26 -2.50
N TYR A 99 34.86 21.48 -1.46
CA TYR A 99 33.76 21.81 -0.54
C TYR A 99 34.06 23.06 0.29
N GLN A 100 35.31 23.30 0.68
CA GLN A 100 35.70 24.55 1.35
C GLN A 100 35.51 25.78 0.46
N ALA A 101 35.85 25.69 -0.84
CA ALA A 101 35.62 26.78 -1.79
C ALA A 101 34.12 27.12 -1.92
N TRP A 102 33.27 26.08 -2.00
CA TRP A 102 31.82 26.26 -1.96
C TRP A 102 31.33 26.83 -0.64
N ASP A 103 31.89 26.39 0.47
CA ASP A 103 31.51 26.85 1.79
C ASP A 103 31.81 28.35 1.96
N SER A 104 32.98 28.81 1.53
CA SER A 104 33.31 30.24 1.45
C SER A 104 32.30 31.02 0.58
N ALA A 105 31.93 30.48 -0.60
CA ALA A 105 30.95 31.13 -1.46
C ALA A 105 29.56 31.24 -0.81
N VAL A 106 29.18 30.25 0.01
CA VAL A 106 27.94 30.24 0.77
C VAL A 106 27.99 31.22 1.95
N THR A 107 29.09 31.26 2.70
CA THR A 107 29.25 32.15 3.87
C THR A 107 29.34 33.62 3.47
N ASP A 108 29.97 33.92 2.33
CA ASP A 108 30.19 35.27 1.85
C ASP A 108 28.97 35.84 1.08
N CYS A 109 27.90 35.04 0.95
CA CYS A 109 26.71 35.44 0.22
C CYS A 109 25.85 36.42 1.03
N ASN A 110 25.83 37.67 0.56
CA ASN A 110 25.07 38.75 1.18
C ASN A 110 23.63 38.89 0.64
N MET A 111 23.28 38.23 -0.47
CA MET A 111 21.96 38.33 -1.09
C MET A 111 21.40 36.95 -1.45
N TRP A 112 20.37 36.55 -0.71
CA TRP A 112 19.71 35.26 -0.87
C TRP A 112 18.43 35.36 -1.69
N SER A 113 18.36 34.56 -2.75
CA SER A 113 17.17 34.41 -3.58
C SER A 113 16.77 32.94 -3.74
N ALA A 114 15.66 32.68 -4.44
CA ALA A 114 15.23 31.31 -4.71
C ALA A 114 16.25 30.53 -5.57
N GLY A 115 17.04 31.23 -6.40
CA GLY A 115 18.11 30.63 -7.19
C GLY A 115 19.23 30.07 -6.30
N GLN A 116 19.71 30.84 -5.32
CA GLN A 116 20.74 30.35 -4.38
C GLN A 116 20.22 29.17 -3.54
N ILE A 117 18.94 29.20 -3.15
CA ILE A 117 18.30 28.07 -2.47
C ILE A 117 18.25 26.82 -3.36
N ALA A 118 17.94 26.96 -4.64
CA ALA A 118 17.99 25.84 -5.58
C ALA A 118 19.41 25.27 -5.72
N ILE A 119 20.43 26.13 -5.82
CA ILE A 119 21.85 25.71 -5.90
C ILE A 119 22.24 24.91 -4.65
N ILE A 120 21.99 25.43 -3.44
CA ILE A 120 22.29 24.69 -2.21
C ILE A 120 21.44 23.42 -2.11
N GLY A 121 20.17 23.47 -2.48
CA GLY A 121 19.29 22.31 -2.51
C GLY A 121 19.85 21.19 -3.40
N GLY A 122 20.47 21.54 -4.53
CA GLY A 122 21.11 20.56 -5.41
C GLY A 122 22.37 19.97 -4.77
N ALA A 123 23.20 20.81 -4.15
CA ALA A 123 24.37 20.35 -3.41
C ALA A 123 23.97 19.37 -2.30
N LEU A 124 22.99 19.74 -1.46
CA LEU A 124 22.47 18.90 -0.38
C LEU A 124 21.93 17.54 -0.87
N LYS A 125 21.36 17.47 -2.07
CA LYS A 125 20.85 16.23 -2.66
C LYS A 125 21.97 15.21 -2.93
N ALA A 126 23.20 15.68 -3.20
CA ALA A 126 24.37 14.82 -3.36
C ALA A 126 24.91 14.24 -2.03
N GLN A 127 24.38 14.65 -0.86
CA GLN A 127 24.87 14.22 0.45
C GLN A 127 24.86 12.70 0.63
N ASN A 128 23.80 12.01 0.21
CA ASN A 128 23.70 10.56 0.36
C ASN A 128 24.74 9.81 -0.48
N LYS A 129 25.00 10.31 -1.69
CA LYS A 129 26.06 9.79 -2.56
C LYS A 129 27.44 9.99 -1.91
N PHE A 130 27.70 11.20 -1.38
CA PHE A 130 28.93 11.47 -0.63
C PHE A 130 29.09 10.52 0.55
N LYS A 131 28.07 10.37 1.42
CA LYS A 131 28.13 9.46 2.58
C LYS A 131 28.44 8.02 2.17
N SER A 132 27.79 7.52 1.11
CA SER A 132 28.05 6.17 0.58
C SER A 132 29.50 5.99 0.11
N LEU A 133 30.04 6.97 -0.60
CA LEU A 133 31.42 6.92 -1.08
C LEU A 133 32.44 7.13 0.05
N GLN A 134 32.14 7.99 1.02
CA GLN A 134 32.96 8.21 2.19
C GLN A 134 33.16 6.92 2.99
N THR A 135 32.08 6.14 3.21
CA THR A 135 32.16 4.84 3.91
C THR A 135 33.00 3.81 3.13
N ARG A 136 33.06 3.90 1.80
CA ARG A 136 33.77 2.95 0.95
C ARG A 136 35.23 3.30 0.69
N TYR A 137 35.51 4.59 0.51
CA TYR A 137 36.80 5.07 -0.02
C TYR A 137 37.50 6.10 0.87
N PHE A 138 36.91 6.50 2.01
CA PHE A 138 37.48 7.49 2.93
C PHE A 138 37.95 8.79 2.24
N LEU A 139 37.07 9.38 1.42
CA LEU A 139 37.34 10.56 0.60
C LEU A 139 37.71 11.82 1.41
N ASP A 140 37.27 11.90 2.65
CA ASP A 140 37.51 12.98 3.60
C ASP A 140 37.95 12.41 4.96
N GLU A 141 39.25 12.44 5.23
CA GLU A 141 39.83 11.90 6.46
C GLU A 141 39.39 12.63 7.73
N ARG A 142 39.02 13.91 7.63
CA ARG A 142 38.72 14.78 8.78
C ARG A 142 37.23 14.88 9.09
N GLY A 143 36.37 14.38 8.20
CA GLY A 143 34.91 14.49 8.34
C GLY A 143 34.34 15.91 8.14
N SER A 144 35.17 16.87 7.69
CA SER A 144 34.79 18.27 7.50
C SER A 144 33.65 18.45 6.48
N VAL A 145 33.56 17.60 5.46
CA VAL A 145 32.52 17.69 4.43
C VAL A 145 31.13 17.35 5.00
N VAL A 146 31.05 16.38 5.92
CA VAL A 146 29.77 16.04 6.59
C VAL A 146 29.27 17.20 7.44
N GLU A 147 30.19 17.90 8.13
CA GLU A 147 29.89 19.10 8.91
C GLU A 147 29.42 20.24 8.00
N ILE A 148 30.08 20.47 6.85
CA ILE A 148 29.68 21.45 5.85
C ILE A 148 28.25 21.19 5.37
N TYR A 149 27.92 19.94 4.99
CA TYR A 149 26.56 19.57 4.60
C TYR A 149 25.52 19.88 5.69
N THR A 150 25.84 19.54 6.93
CA THR A 150 24.96 19.77 8.08
C THR A 150 24.75 21.26 8.32
N ARG A 151 25.82 22.04 8.25
CA ARG A 151 25.79 23.51 8.36
C ARG A 151 24.99 24.14 7.24
N TRP A 152 25.24 23.79 5.98
CA TRP A 152 24.47 24.26 4.83
C TRP A 152 22.98 23.99 5.00
N LYS A 153 22.60 22.80 5.46
CA LYS A 153 21.20 22.45 5.68
C LYS A 153 20.56 23.26 6.82
N ARG A 154 21.20 23.27 7.99
CA ARG A 154 20.61 23.81 9.24
C ARG A 154 20.72 25.33 9.37
N GLN A 155 21.85 25.92 8.99
CA GLN A 155 22.10 27.35 9.18
C GLN A 155 21.66 28.20 7.99
N TYR A 156 21.75 27.66 6.77
CA TYR A 156 21.48 28.42 5.55
C TYR A 156 20.18 27.97 4.87
N PHE A 157 20.13 26.74 4.36
CA PHE A 157 19.04 26.27 3.50
C PHE A 157 17.67 26.34 4.18
N LEU A 158 17.45 25.67 5.33
CA LEU A 158 16.13 25.61 5.95
C LEU A 158 15.59 27.00 6.40
N PRO A 159 16.36 27.84 7.12
CA PRO A 159 15.87 29.15 7.55
C PRO A 159 15.55 30.08 6.38
N LEU A 160 16.42 30.12 5.37
CA LEU A 160 16.25 31.00 4.21
C LEU A 160 15.17 30.48 3.26
N TRP A 161 15.11 29.18 3.03
CA TRP A 161 14.01 28.55 2.29
C TRP A 161 12.67 28.91 2.94
N ARG A 162 12.55 28.78 4.27
CA ARG A 162 11.31 29.13 5.00
C ARG A 162 10.92 30.58 4.77
N GLN A 163 11.87 31.51 4.86
CA GLN A 163 11.60 32.93 4.65
C GLN A 163 11.12 33.22 3.22
N ILE A 164 11.78 32.64 2.22
CA ILE A 164 11.45 32.85 0.80
C ILE A 164 10.13 32.16 0.44
N PHE A 165 9.88 30.95 0.97
CA PHE A 165 8.65 30.20 0.78
C PHE A 165 7.44 30.98 1.30
N MET A 166 7.52 31.49 2.54
CA MET A 166 6.43 32.28 3.13
C MET A 166 6.19 33.62 2.41
N ARG A 167 7.22 34.21 1.79
CA ARG A 167 7.07 35.40 0.94
C ARG A 167 6.43 35.08 -0.42
N SER A 168 6.56 33.84 -0.88
CA SER A 168 6.08 33.38 -2.20
C SER A 168 4.65 32.84 -2.17
N VAL A 169 3.92 32.97 -1.06
CA VAL A 169 2.54 32.46 -0.91
C VAL A 169 1.58 33.03 -1.98
N ARG A 170 1.88 34.23 -2.52
CA ARG A 170 1.08 34.87 -3.58
C ARG A 170 1.50 34.50 -5.01
N THR A 171 2.55 33.69 -5.18
CA THR A 171 3.10 33.30 -6.49
C THR A 171 3.10 31.77 -6.62
N PRO A 172 1.95 31.16 -7.02
CA PRO A 172 1.74 29.71 -6.96
C PRO A 172 2.87 28.87 -7.60
N LYS A 173 3.28 29.22 -8.82
CA LYS A 173 4.35 28.50 -9.53
C LYS A 173 5.70 28.52 -8.78
N ARG A 174 6.05 29.65 -8.17
CA ARG A 174 7.29 29.77 -7.37
C ARG A 174 7.17 28.96 -6.08
N LEU A 175 5.98 28.95 -5.47
CA LEU A 175 5.70 28.19 -4.26
C LEU A 175 5.80 26.68 -4.51
N GLU A 176 5.24 26.19 -5.62
CA GLU A 176 5.33 24.79 -6.06
C GLU A 176 6.78 24.35 -6.28
N GLN A 177 7.57 25.13 -7.01
CA GLN A 177 8.98 24.82 -7.24
C GLN A 177 9.81 24.82 -5.95
N LEU A 178 9.57 25.77 -5.04
CA LEU A 178 10.23 25.77 -3.74
C LEU A 178 9.83 24.55 -2.91
N ALA A 179 8.57 24.12 -2.96
CA ALA A 179 8.12 22.90 -2.30
C ALA A 179 8.83 21.66 -2.87
N LEU A 180 8.93 21.54 -4.21
CA LEU A 180 9.67 20.46 -4.88
C LEU A 180 11.16 20.44 -4.50
N ILE A 181 11.80 21.62 -4.45
CA ILE A 181 13.22 21.75 -4.06
C ILE A 181 13.43 21.23 -2.64
N LEU A 182 12.58 21.62 -1.70
CA LEU A 182 12.65 21.13 -0.34
C LEU A 182 12.40 19.62 -0.29
N SER A 183 11.37 19.11 -0.97
CA SER A 183 11.03 17.69 -0.96
C SER A 183 12.18 16.79 -1.37
N ALA A 184 13.02 17.24 -2.29
CA ALA A 184 14.18 16.48 -2.75
C ALA A 184 15.28 16.29 -1.69
N VAL A 185 15.28 17.10 -0.62
CA VAL A 185 16.30 17.07 0.46
C VAL A 185 15.68 16.97 1.87
N PHE A 186 14.36 16.80 1.94
CA PHE A 186 13.61 16.76 3.19
C PHE A 186 13.93 15.50 3.98
N SER A 187 14.04 15.65 5.30
CA SER A 187 14.16 14.55 6.25
C SER A 187 13.15 14.73 7.39
N PRO A 188 12.67 13.66 8.05
CA PRO A 188 11.65 13.78 9.09
C PRO A 188 12.00 14.75 10.23
N GLY A 189 13.29 14.83 10.59
CA GLY A 189 13.79 15.79 11.59
C GLY A 189 13.81 17.25 11.14
N ASP A 190 13.34 17.57 9.93
CA ASP A 190 13.22 18.94 9.44
C ASP A 190 11.86 19.55 9.78
N SER A 191 10.83 18.76 10.05
CA SER A 191 9.45 19.22 10.28
C SER A 191 9.32 20.34 11.32
N ALA A 192 10.18 20.36 12.35
CA ALA A 192 10.21 21.42 13.35
C ALA A 192 10.62 22.81 12.81
N PHE A 193 11.30 22.85 11.68
CA PHE A 193 11.85 24.07 11.08
C PHE A 193 11.06 24.56 9.87
N VAL A 194 10.09 23.77 9.40
CA VAL A 194 9.34 24.06 8.17
C VAL A 194 7.89 24.41 8.50
N PRO A 195 7.27 25.39 7.82
CA PRO A 195 5.83 25.61 7.92
C PRO A 195 5.06 24.44 7.27
N CYS A 196 4.79 23.39 8.06
CA CYS A 196 4.18 22.14 7.59
C CYS A 196 2.82 22.35 6.93
N ASP A 197 1.95 23.20 7.49
CA ASP A 197 0.61 23.47 6.94
C ASP A 197 0.63 23.93 5.47
N PRO A 198 1.24 25.10 5.12
CA PRO A 198 1.26 25.56 3.73
C PRO A 198 2.10 24.66 2.81
N LEU A 199 3.13 23.99 3.34
CA LEU A 199 3.89 23.00 2.56
C LEU A 199 2.98 21.82 2.15
N CYS A 200 2.26 21.25 3.11
CA CYS A 200 1.34 20.14 2.87
C CYS A 200 0.24 20.54 1.89
N GLU A 201 -0.35 21.73 2.01
CA GLU A 201 -1.39 22.18 1.06
C GLU A 201 -0.88 22.21 -0.39
N VAL A 202 0.33 22.73 -0.62
CA VAL A 202 0.94 22.79 -1.96
C VAL A 202 1.27 21.39 -2.49
N LEU A 203 1.94 20.57 -1.68
CA LEU A 203 2.35 19.22 -2.07
C LEU A 203 1.15 18.29 -2.30
N ILE A 204 0.07 18.43 -1.53
CA ILE A 204 -1.19 17.71 -1.77
C ILE A 204 -1.82 18.15 -3.08
N GLY A 205 -1.82 19.45 -3.40
CA GLY A 205 -2.27 19.94 -4.70
C GLY A 205 -1.52 19.29 -5.88
N LEU A 206 -0.19 19.24 -5.81
CA LEU A 206 0.64 18.58 -6.82
C LEU A 206 0.39 17.07 -6.89
N SER A 207 0.19 16.43 -5.74
CA SER A 207 -0.12 14.99 -5.66
C SER A 207 -1.47 14.67 -6.29
N ILE A 208 -2.50 15.48 -6.04
CA ILE A 208 -3.84 15.31 -6.64
C ILE A 208 -3.77 15.45 -8.15
N ALA A 209 -3.08 16.48 -8.66
CA ALA A 209 -2.91 16.67 -10.09
C ALA A 209 -2.25 15.45 -10.75
N TYR A 210 -1.25 14.85 -10.10
CA TYR A 210 -0.60 13.62 -10.55
C TYR A 210 -1.52 12.38 -10.44
N ILE A 211 -2.28 12.24 -9.36
CA ILE A 211 -3.23 11.13 -9.18
C ILE A 211 -4.34 11.17 -10.22
N GLN A 212 -4.85 12.37 -10.53
CA GLN A 212 -5.84 12.55 -11.57
C GLN A 212 -5.23 12.26 -12.94
N ASP A 213 -4.15 12.90 -13.35
CA ASP A 213 -3.57 12.68 -14.68
C ASP A 213 -2.03 12.82 -14.68
N PRO A 214 -1.29 11.69 -14.61
CA PRO A 214 0.17 11.70 -14.67
C PRO A 214 0.73 12.28 -15.97
N SER A 215 -0.04 12.26 -17.07
CA SER A 215 0.42 12.65 -18.40
C SER A 215 0.26 14.14 -18.68
N ARG A 216 -0.69 14.80 -18.02
CA ARG A 216 -0.96 16.25 -18.17
C ARG A 216 -0.19 17.11 -17.18
N GLY A 217 0.41 16.51 -16.14
CA GLY A 217 1.17 17.23 -15.12
C GLY A 217 2.52 17.76 -15.61
N GLU A 218 3.12 18.68 -14.83
CA GLU A 218 4.50 19.10 -15.09
C GLU A 218 5.47 17.91 -14.93
N PRO A 219 6.40 17.68 -15.87
CA PRO A 219 7.36 16.56 -15.80
C PRO A 219 8.21 16.55 -14.52
N SER A 220 8.44 17.72 -13.94
CA SER A 220 9.13 17.93 -12.67
C SER A 220 8.44 17.21 -11.50
N VAL A 221 7.11 17.21 -11.47
CA VAL A 221 6.30 16.54 -10.43
C VAL A 221 6.43 15.03 -10.58
N ALA A 222 6.29 14.50 -11.80
CA ALA A 222 6.40 13.05 -12.05
C ALA A 222 7.78 12.50 -11.64
N ARG A 223 8.87 13.23 -11.90
CA ARG A 223 10.23 12.85 -11.48
C ARG A 223 10.45 12.90 -9.97
N ASN A 224 9.70 13.75 -9.26
CA ASN A 224 9.86 13.99 -7.82
C ASN A 224 8.72 13.40 -6.97
N ILE A 225 7.78 12.65 -7.56
CA ILE A 225 6.58 12.20 -6.86
C ILE A 225 6.90 11.36 -5.61
N SER A 226 7.94 10.51 -5.67
CA SER A 226 8.39 9.74 -4.52
C SER A 226 8.95 10.62 -3.40
N ASN A 227 9.63 11.73 -3.74
CA ASN A 227 10.13 12.69 -2.75
C ASN A 227 8.98 13.50 -2.15
N ILE A 228 7.99 13.88 -2.96
CA ILE A 228 6.76 14.54 -2.50
C ILE A 228 6.03 13.65 -1.51
N ALA A 229 5.81 12.38 -1.85
CA ALA A 229 5.12 11.42 -1.01
C ALA A 229 5.83 11.21 0.35
N LYS A 230 7.15 11.02 0.35
CA LYS A 230 7.96 10.91 1.58
C LYS A 230 7.95 12.20 2.42
N THR A 231 7.93 13.36 1.75
CA THR A 231 7.83 14.65 2.46
C THR A 231 6.46 14.78 3.12
N LEU A 232 5.39 14.42 2.42
CA LEU A 232 4.02 14.45 2.96
C LEU A 232 3.86 13.46 4.12
N GLU A 233 4.38 12.25 4.01
CA GLU A 233 4.38 11.25 5.09
C GLU A 233 4.93 11.83 6.41
N ALA A 234 6.04 12.55 6.34
CA ALA A 234 6.70 13.12 7.51
C ALA A 234 6.13 14.49 7.94
N ALA A 235 5.72 15.35 7.00
CA ALA A 235 5.21 16.68 7.30
C ALA A 235 3.76 16.64 7.83
N LEU A 236 2.92 15.71 7.34
CA LEU A 236 1.53 15.58 7.79
C LEU A 236 1.42 15.17 9.26
N GLN A 237 2.45 14.52 9.84
CA GLN A 237 2.50 14.21 11.27
C GLN A 237 2.45 15.46 12.16
N TYR A 238 2.96 16.58 11.65
CA TYR A 238 3.06 17.86 12.35
C TYR A 238 2.10 18.92 11.81
N ALA A 239 1.37 18.61 10.73
CA ALA A 239 0.37 19.51 10.17
C ALA A 239 -0.86 19.60 11.09
N SER A 240 -1.52 20.77 11.06
CA SER A 240 -2.75 20.97 11.81
C SER A 240 -3.86 20.02 11.36
N LYS A 241 -4.71 19.61 12.30
CA LYS A 241 -5.86 18.74 12.00
C LYS A 241 -6.76 19.29 10.89
N LYS A 242 -6.84 20.63 10.75
CA LYS A 242 -7.60 21.28 9.68
C LYS A 242 -7.01 20.98 8.31
N VAL A 243 -5.70 21.12 8.15
CA VAL A 243 -5.00 20.80 6.90
C VAL A 243 -5.10 19.32 6.60
N THR A 244 -4.81 18.44 7.58
CA THR A 244 -4.90 16.98 7.37
C THR A 244 -6.31 16.53 6.97
N SER A 245 -7.36 17.06 7.61
CA SER A 245 -8.76 16.76 7.25
C SER A 245 -9.10 17.20 5.83
N ARG A 246 -8.62 18.39 5.42
CA ARG A 246 -8.81 18.90 4.06
C ARG A 246 -8.06 18.02 3.05
N SER A 247 -6.83 17.65 3.35
CA SER A 247 -6.00 16.77 2.52
C SER A 247 -6.67 15.42 2.30
N LEU A 248 -7.15 14.76 3.37
CA LEU A 248 -7.86 13.49 3.27
C LEU A 248 -9.15 13.61 2.45
N LYS A 249 -9.93 14.68 2.62
CA LYS A 249 -11.11 14.93 1.80
C LYS A 249 -10.76 15.05 0.31
N LEU A 250 -9.72 15.80 -0.02
CA LEU A 250 -9.28 15.99 -1.40
C LEU A 250 -8.72 14.70 -2.01
N ILE A 251 -7.91 13.94 -1.27
CA ILE A 251 -7.38 12.65 -1.72
C ILE A 251 -8.51 11.64 -1.92
N CYS A 252 -9.48 11.56 -1.02
CA CYS A 252 -10.65 10.70 -1.16
C CYS A 252 -11.48 11.05 -2.41
N THR A 253 -11.60 12.35 -2.72
CA THR A 253 -12.24 12.79 -3.96
C THR A 253 -11.43 12.38 -5.19
N ALA A 254 -10.11 12.58 -5.17
CA ALA A 254 -9.23 12.23 -6.28
C ALA A 254 -9.16 10.72 -6.55
N THR A 255 -9.14 9.88 -5.50
CA THR A 255 -9.17 8.42 -5.65
C THR A 255 -10.52 7.93 -6.16
N PHE A 256 -11.63 8.54 -5.72
CA PHE A 256 -12.95 8.28 -6.28
C PHE A 256 -13.02 8.62 -7.77
N GLU A 257 -12.59 9.82 -8.17
CA GLU A 257 -12.59 10.27 -9.57
C GLU A 257 -11.70 9.38 -10.46
N LEU A 258 -10.52 9.01 -9.96
CA LEU A 258 -9.63 8.05 -10.65
C LEU A 258 -10.35 6.72 -10.85
N SER A 259 -10.92 6.16 -9.78
CA SER A 259 -11.63 4.89 -9.83
C SER A 259 -12.86 4.94 -10.76
N LEU A 260 -13.62 6.04 -10.75
CA LEU A 260 -14.74 6.28 -11.68
C LEU A 260 -14.28 6.38 -13.13
N ARG A 261 -13.15 7.07 -13.40
CA ARG A 261 -12.60 7.16 -14.75
C ARG A 261 -12.20 5.79 -15.28
N GLU A 262 -11.46 5.02 -14.49
CA GLU A 262 -11.01 3.68 -14.89
C GLU A 262 -12.18 2.69 -14.97
N LEU A 263 -13.24 2.88 -14.18
CA LEU A 263 -14.47 2.10 -14.30
C LEU A 263 -15.19 2.33 -15.64
N ASN A 264 -15.21 3.57 -16.13
CA ASN A 264 -15.79 3.92 -17.44
C ASN A 264 -14.89 3.58 -18.63
N ASN A 265 -13.59 3.40 -18.41
CA ASN A 265 -12.62 3.03 -19.44
C ASN A 265 -11.66 1.96 -18.90
N PRO A 266 -12.16 0.72 -18.67
CA PRO A 266 -11.39 -0.31 -18.00
C PRO A 266 -10.18 -0.74 -18.84
N LYS A 267 -9.08 -0.94 -18.15
CA LYS A 267 -7.84 -1.49 -18.71
C LYS A 267 -7.68 -2.92 -18.27
N SER A 268 -6.95 -3.69 -19.07
CA SER A 268 -6.63 -5.08 -18.73
C SER A 268 -5.61 -5.20 -17.60
N VAL A 269 -4.75 -4.18 -17.41
CA VAL A 269 -3.65 -4.20 -16.43
C VAL A 269 -3.38 -2.79 -15.90
N TYR A 270 -3.16 -2.70 -14.59
CA TYR A 270 -2.89 -1.51 -13.80
C TYR A 270 -1.50 -1.53 -13.13
N SER A 271 -0.61 -2.46 -13.50
CA SER A 271 0.76 -2.58 -12.97
C SER A 271 1.77 -1.55 -13.51
N SER A 272 1.33 -0.56 -14.29
CA SER A 272 2.23 0.46 -14.84
C SER A 272 2.89 1.31 -13.74
N GLN A 273 4.10 1.82 -14.00
CA GLN A 273 4.82 2.70 -13.07
C GLN A 273 3.98 3.90 -12.60
N ALA A 274 3.13 4.46 -13.47
CA ALA A 274 2.27 5.58 -13.13
C ALA A 274 1.26 5.20 -12.03
N TYR A 275 0.52 4.10 -12.22
CA TYR A 275 -0.42 3.59 -11.21
C TYR A 275 0.29 3.19 -9.91
N SER A 276 1.45 2.53 -10.01
CA SER A 276 2.26 2.20 -8.82
C SER A 276 2.67 3.45 -8.05
N ASN A 277 3.12 4.50 -8.74
CA ASN A 277 3.44 5.78 -8.10
C ASN A 277 2.21 6.45 -7.47
N GLN A 278 1.04 6.37 -8.11
CA GLN A 278 -0.21 6.89 -7.56
C GLN A 278 -0.59 6.16 -6.27
N LEU A 279 -0.56 4.83 -6.27
CA LEU A 279 -0.84 4.01 -5.09
C LEU A 279 0.15 4.32 -3.95
N LEU A 280 1.46 4.29 -4.24
CA LEU A 280 2.50 4.59 -3.25
C LEU A 280 2.34 6.00 -2.66
N THR A 281 2.01 6.99 -3.49
CA THR A 281 1.79 8.37 -3.03
C THR A 281 0.61 8.44 -2.06
N VAL A 282 -0.53 7.84 -2.42
CA VAL A 282 -1.72 7.81 -1.57
C VAL A 282 -1.44 7.08 -0.25
N VAL A 283 -0.78 5.92 -0.31
CA VAL A 283 -0.43 5.13 0.89
C VAL A 283 0.50 5.91 1.82
N LEU A 284 1.54 6.58 1.32
CA LEU A 284 2.45 7.37 2.15
C LEU A 284 1.79 8.61 2.75
N ILE A 285 0.87 9.26 2.02
CA ILE A 285 0.04 10.34 2.57
C ILE A 285 -0.78 9.82 3.76
N PHE A 286 -1.47 8.69 3.58
CA PHE A 286 -2.27 8.09 4.66
C PHE A 286 -1.42 7.68 5.86
N ARG A 287 -0.23 7.13 5.63
CA ARG A 287 0.74 6.82 6.69
C ARG A 287 1.05 8.06 7.53
N GLY A 288 1.28 9.20 6.90
CA GLY A 288 1.48 10.48 7.60
C GLY A 288 0.26 10.97 8.39
N CYS A 289 -0.96 10.68 7.91
CA CYS A 289 -2.19 11.04 8.63
C CYS A 289 -2.43 10.15 9.86
N VAL A 290 -2.24 8.84 9.75
CA VAL A 290 -2.52 7.87 10.84
C VAL A 290 -1.41 7.78 11.88
N THR A 291 -0.27 8.43 11.65
CA THR A 291 0.82 8.53 12.63
C THR A 291 0.68 9.76 13.53
N GLN A 292 -0.37 10.58 13.35
CA GLN A 292 -0.69 11.66 14.27
C GLN A 292 -1.15 11.12 15.65
N PRO A 293 -0.84 11.83 16.75
CA PRO A 293 -1.17 11.37 18.10
C PRO A 293 -2.68 11.31 18.39
N VAL A 294 -3.49 12.11 17.69
CA VAL A 294 -4.95 12.12 17.87
C VAL A 294 -5.63 12.17 16.50
N ILE A 295 -6.30 11.08 16.15
CA ILE A 295 -6.91 10.86 14.83
C ILE A 295 -8.44 10.97 14.96
N PRO A 296 -9.09 11.92 14.27
CA PRO A 296 -10.54 11.98 14.14
C PRO A 296 -11.12 10.76 13.43
N ASP A 297 -12.30 10.29 13.87
CA ASP A 297 -12.93 9.07 13.33
C ASP A 297 -13.18 9.10 11.83
N ILE A 298 -13.58 10.28 11.34
CA ILE A 298 -13.86 10.49 9.92
C ILE A 298 -12.62 10.24 9.04
N TRP A 299 -11.41 10.34 9.59
CA TRP A 299 -10.18 10.05 8.84
C TRP A 299 -10.06 8.56 8.52
N TYR A 300 -10.35 7.67 9.47
CA TYR A 300 -10.32 6.22 9.21
C TYR A 300 -11.30 5.83 8.11
N LEU A 301 -12.50 6.41 8.12
CA LEU A 301 -13.50 6.21 7.07
C LEU A 301 -12.99 6.71 5.71
N GLN A 302 -12.45 7.93 5.65
CA GLN A 302 -11.93 8.49 4.40
C GLN A 302 -10.78 7.66 3.83
N ILE A 303 -9.89 7.16 4.69
CA ILE A 303 -8.76 6.32 4.31
C ILE A 303 -9.28 4.97 3.79
N ILE A 304 -10.15 4.26 4.52
CA ILE A 304 -10.61 2.94 4.09
C ILE A 304 -11.39 3.01 2.77
N VAL A 305 -12.22 4.04 2.60
CA VAL A 305 -12.98 4.28 1.35
C VAL A 305 -12.03 4.62 0.19
N SER A 306 -10.94 5.34 0.46
CA SER A 306 -9.92 5.60 -0.56
C SER A 306 -9.14 4.35 -0.95
N LEU A 307 -8.80 3.49 0.01
CA LEU A 307 -8.17 2.18 -0.27
C LEU A 307 -9.11 1.29 -1.09
N TYR A 308 -10.40 1.29 -0.79
CA TYR A 308 -11.45 0.66 -1.60
C TYR A 308 -11.41 1.14 -3.05
N TYR A 309 -11.36 2.46 -3.28
CA TYR A 309 -11.30 3.02 -4.64
C TYR A 309 -9.99 2.69 -5.38
N MET A 310 -8.89 2.49 -4.65
CA MET A 310 -7.57 2.18 -5.21
C MET A 310 -7.28 0.67 -5.32
N ASN A 311 -8.17 -0.20 -4.83
CA ASN A 311 -7.90 -1.64 -4.75
C ASN A 311 -7.62 -2.27 -6.12
N PHE A 312 -8.12 -1.70 -7.22
CA PHE A 312 -7.89 -2.21 -8.57
C PHE A 312 -6.42 -2.11 -8.99
N ILE A 313 -5.69 -1.11 -8.49
CA ILE A 313 -4.24 -1.00 -8.68
C ILE A 313 -3.53 -1.99 -7.77
N LEU A 314 -4.01 -2.13 -6.53
CA LEU A 314 -3.39 -3.01 -5.53
C LEU A 314 -3.46 -4.50 -5.94
N GLN A 315 -4.54 -4.94 -6.57
CA GLN A 315 -4.68 -6.33 -7.06
C GLN A 315 -3.56 -6.71 -8.03
N ASP A 316 -3.19 -5.79 -8.93
CA ASP A 316 -2.13 -6.02 -9.91
C ASP A 316 -0.72 -5.77 -9.35
N PHE A 317 -0.59 -4.90 -8.35
CA PHE A 317 0.69 -4.63 -7.67
C PHE A 317 1.08 -5.75 -6.68
N GLY A 318 0.09 -6.36 -6.04
CA GLY A 318 0.25 -7.33 -4.96
C GLY A 318 0.29 -6.67 -3.57
N ARG A 319 -0.14 -7.44 -2.55
CA ARG A 319 -0.11 -7.00 -1.13
C ARG A 319 1.15 -7.48 -0.40
N VAL A 320 1.70 -8.62 -0.80
CA VAL A 320 2.78 -9.29 -0.08
C VAL A 320 4.03 -8.41 0.00
N GLY A 321 4.44 -8.07 1.21
CA GLY A 321 5.61 -7.22 1.47
C GLY A 321 5.34 -5.72 1.38
N PHE A 322 4.08 -5.29 1.21
CA PHE A 322 3.71 -3.87 1.23
C PHE A 322 3.31 -3.41 2.64
N GLU A 323 4.28 -3.45 3.57
CA GLU A 323 4.10 -3.21 5.01
C GLU A 323 3.33 -1.91 5.34
N SER A 324 3.56 -0.84 4.57
CA SER A 324 2.88 0.44 4.81
C SER A 324 1.38 0.36 4.56
N TYR A 325 0.96 -0.38 3.52
CA TYR A 325 -0.45 -0.59 3.22
C TYR A 325 -1.10 -1.45 4.32
N GLU A 326 -0.45 -2.56 4.69
CA GLU A 326 -0.96 -3.48 5.71
C GLU A 326 -1.16 -2.77 7.05
N PHE A 327 -0.17 -1.98 7.48
CA PHE A 327 -0.26 -1.17 8.69
C PHE A 327 -1.46 -0.20 8.66
N ILE A 328 -1.65 0.54 7.56
CA ILE A 328 -2.77 1.50 7.46
C ILE A 328 -4.11 0.77 7.47
N TYR A 329 -4.22 -0.33 6.73
CA TYR A 329 -5.42 -1.13 6.65
C TYR A 329 -5.80 -1.70 8.03
N GLU A 330 -4.84 -2.26 8.76
CA GLU A 330 -5.05 -2.80 10.11
C GLU A 330 -5.47 -1.72 11.11
N VAL A 331 -4.80 -0.56 11.12
CA VAL A 331 -5.14 0.56 12.00
C VAL A 331 -6.55 1.08 11.72
N CYS A 332 -6.90 1.26 10.45
CA CYS A 332 -8.22 1.78 10.06
C CYS A 332 -9.33 0.77 10.35
N THR A 333 -9.14 -0.51 9.99
CA THR A 333 -10.15 -1.54 10.26
C THR A 333 -10.37 -1.71 11.76
N THR A 334 -9.33 -1.71 12.58
CA THR A 334 -9.43 -1.78 14.04
C THR A 334 -10.20 -0.59 14.61
N ALA A 335 -9.90 0.63 14.16
CA ALA A 335 -10.61 1.83 14.62
C ALA A 335 -12.09 1.85 14.20
N ILE A 336 -12.41 1.39 12.99
CA ILE A 336 -13.78 1.34 12.48
C ILE A 336 -14.59 0.25 13.20
N LYS A 337 -14.01 -0.93 13.48
CA LYS A 337 -14.66 -2.02 14.23
C LYS A 337 -15.18 -1.58 15.60
N MET A 338 -14.45 -0.69 16.26
CA MET A 338 -14.83 -0.18 17.59
C MET A 338 -16.05 0.75 17.54
N LYS A 339 -16.52 1.17 16.36
CA LYS A 339 -17.59 2.15 16.18
C LYS A 339 -18.62 1.66 15.16
N PRO A 340 -19.73 1.04 15.60
CA PRO A 340 -20.74 0.46 14.72
C PRO A 340 -21.28 1.42 13.64
N GLU A 341 -21.48 2.69 13.97
CA GLU A 341 -21.94 3.70 13.00
C GLU A 341 -20.93 3.93 11.87
N SER A 342 -19.63 4.02 12.19
CA SER A 342 -18.57 4.16 11.19
C SER A 342 -18.46 2.93 10.29
N TYR A 343 -18.68 1.75 10.86
CA TYR A 343 -18.68 0.49 10.12
C TYR A 343 -19.85 0.42 9.13
N VAL A 344 -21.07 0.72 9.60
CA VAL A 344 -22.27 0.80 8.75
C VAL A 344 -22.06 1.81 7.62
N ASN A 345 -21.58 3.01 7.93
CA ASN A 345 -21.30 4.03 6.91
C ASN A 345 -20.27 3.55 5.88
N SER A 346 -19.23 2.81 6.30
CA SER A 346 -18.24 2.23 5.40
C SER A 346 -18.89 1.25 4.43
N LEU A 347 -19.70 0.31 4.95
CA LEU A 347 -20.38 -0.68 4.13
C LEU A 347 -21.41 -0.06 3.18
N GLU A 348 -22.16 0.93 3.62
CA GLU A 348 -23.14 1.63 2.78
C GLU A 348 -22.46 2.38 1.63
N VAL A 349 -21.34 3.06 1.89
CA VAL A 349 -20.55 3.73 0.85
C VAL A 349 -19.99 2.71 -0.15
N MET A 350 -19.39 1.62 0.33
CA MET A 350 -18.84 0.58 -0.54
C MET A 350 -19.96 -0.05 -1.39
N ARG A 351 -21.06 -0.47 -0.77
CA ARG A 351 -22.22 -1.07 -1.45
C ARG A 351 -22.86 -0.12 -2.47
N GLY A 352 -23.03 1.15 -2.12
CA GLY A 352 -23.61 2.15 -3.01
C GLY A 352 -22.75 2.48 -4.23
N ASN A 353 -21.47 2.11 -4.20
CA ASN A 353 -20.51 2.34 -5.28
C ASN A 353 -20.13 1.06 -6.04
N LEU A 354 -20.96 0.01 -5.95
CA LEU A 354 -20.92 -1.18 -6.81
C LEU A 354 -22.00 -1.05 -7.88
N TRP A 355 -21.64 -1.15 -9.16
CA TRP A 355 -22.57 -0.92 -10.27
C TRP A 355 -22.88 -2.21 -11.02
N PRO A 356 -24.13 -2.73 -10.92
CA PRO A 356 -24.53 -3.98 -11.56
C PRO A 356 -24.47 -3.95 -13.08
N SER A 357 -24.55 -2.77 -13.69
CA SER A 357 -24.56 -2.57 -15.14
C SER A 357 -23.19 -2.79 -15.80
N VAL A 358 -22.11 -2.91 -15.02
CA VAL A 358 -20.74 -3.02 -15.52
C VAL A 358 -20.18 -4.41 -15.24
N MET A 359 -20.76 -5.42 -15.90
CA MET A 359 -20.32 -6.82 -15.79
C MET A 359 -18.92 -7.00 -16.39
N ASN A 360 -18.10 -7.87 -15.78
CA ASN A 360 -16.72 -8.18 -16.19
C ASN A 360 -15.79 -6.94 -16.24
N ASN A 361 -15.81 -6.15 -15.18
CA ASN A 361 -14.99 -4.96 -15.07
C ASN A 361 -14.02 -5.09 -13.89
N ALA A 362 -12.73 -5.08 -14.18
CA ALA A 362 -11.67 -5.27 -13.19
C ALA A 362 -11.77 -4.27 -12.01
N VAL A 363 -12.22 -3.04 -12.24
CA VAL A 363 -12.40 -2.04 -11.18
C VAL A 363 -13.60 -2.37 -10.30
N ASN A 364 -14.74 -2.75 -10.89
CA ASN A 364 -15.93 -3.12 -10.14
C ASN A 364 -15.74 -4.45 -9.37
N ASP A 365 -15.09 -5.43 -10.00
CA ASP A 365 -14.74 -6.71 -9.39
C ASP A 365 -13.78 -6.49 -8.22
N SER A 366 -12.75 -5.65 -8.40
CA SER A 366 -11.83 -5.28 -7.33
C SER A 366 -12.53 -4.58 -6.16
N ARG A 367 -13.51 -3.71 -6.42
CA ARG A 367 -14.33 -3.10 -5.37
C ARG A 367 -15.12 -4.14 -4.59
N ALA A 368 -15.76 -5.10 -5.27
CA ALA A 368 -16.47 -6.20 -4.63
C ALA A 368 -15.52 -7.03 -3.75
N LEU A 369 -14.33 -7.38 -4.25
CA LEU A 369 -13.31 -8.09 -3.50
C LEU A 369 -12.85 -7.32 -2.26
N PHE A 370 -12.62 -6.01 -2.37
CA PHE A 370 -12.27 -5.19 -1.20
C PHE A 370 -13.37 -5.22 -0.13
N LEU A 371 -14.63 -5.05 -0.53
CA LEU A 371 -15.77 -5.10 0.39
C LEU A 371 -15.83 -6.46 1.11
N LEU A 372 -15.69 -7.56 0.38
CA LEU A 372 -15.73 -8.91 0.95
C LEU A 372 -14.56 -9.16 1.91
N THR A 373 -13.33 -8.80 1.54
CA THR A 373 -12.16 -8.87 2.44
C THR A 373 -12.34 -7.96 3.67
N PHE A 374 -12.95 -6.79 3.49
CA PHE A 374 -13.24 -5.89 4.60
C PHE A 374 -14.21 -6.53 5.58
N VAL A 375 -15.29 -7.15 5.11
CA VAL A 375 -16.23 -7.90 5.95
C VAL A 375 -15.53 -9.07 6.62
N GLU A 376 -14.83 -9.92 5.86
CA GLU A 376 -14.09 -11.09 6.37
C GLU A 376 -13.14 -10.72 7.53
N SER A 377 -12.31 -9.68 7.33
CA SER A 377 -11.32 -9.24 8.32
C SER A 377 -11.89 -8.53 9.55
N THR A 378 -13.20 -8.26 9.57
CA THR A 378 -13.80 -7.45 10.63
C THR A 378 -14.98 -8.09 11.35
N VAL A 379 -15.76 -8.88 10.64
CA VAL A 379 -17.07 -9.34 11.13
C VAL A 379 -16.94 -10.37 12.24
N ALA A 380 -15.84 -11.12 12.35
CA ALA A 380 -15.67 -12.14 13.38
C ALA A 380 -15.60 -11.56 14.80
N ASP A 381 -14.96 -10.39 14.97
CA ASP A 381 -14.65 -9.81 16.28
C ASP A 381 -15.48 -8.55 16.62
N MET A 382 -16.51 -8.27 15.84
CA MET A 382 -17.35 -7.07 15.98
C MET A 382 -18.70 -7.40 16.61
N THR A 383 -19.28 -6.47 17.37
CA THR A 383 -20.68 -6.59 17.81
C THR A 383 -21.64 -6.25 16.66
N ILE A 384 -22.51 -7.19 16.31
CA ILE A 384 -23.46 -7.09 15.21
C ILE A 384 -24.88 -7.03 15.77
N ASP A 385 -25.60 -5.93 15.51
CA ASP A 385 -27.01 -5.83 15.83
C ASP A 385 -27.89 -6.43 14.72
N ALA A 386 -29.18 -6.63 15.03
CA ALA A 386 -30.14 -7.22 14.09
C ALA A 386 -30.31 -6.38 12.81
N LYS A 387 -30.14 -5.04 12.89
CA LYS A 387 -30.28 -4.15 11.74
C LYS A 387 -29.11 -4.35 10.78
N LEU A 388 -27.87 -4.27 11.26
CA LEU A 388 -26.64 -4.51 10.50
C LEU A 388 -26.67 -5.91 9.86
N LEU A 389 -27.09 -6.92 10.62
CA LEU A 389 -27.19 -8.30 10.14
C LEU A 389 -28.16 -8.43 8.96
N HIS A 390 -29.43 -8.07 9.16
CA HIS A 390 -30.49 -8.36 8.20
C HIS A 390 -30.61 -7.34 7.06
N SER A 391 -30.19 -6.09 7.26
CA SER A 391 -30.33 -5.04 6.23
C SER A 391 -29.07 -4.83 5.39
N ILE A 392 -27.90 -5.26 5.88
CA ILE A 392 -26.62 -5.02 5.20
C ILE A 392 -25.86 -6.32 4.98
N LEU A 393 -25.43 -7.02 6.04
CA LEU A 393 -24.49 -8.14 5.91
C LEU A 393 -25.08 -9.31 5.12
N VAL A 394 -26.18 -9.91 5.59
CA VAL A 394 -26.78 -11.09 4.95
C VAL A 394 -27.19 -10.83 3.50
N PRO A 395 -27.90 -9.73 3.15
CA PRO A 395 -28.23 -9.45 1.76
C PRO A 395 -27.00 -9.28 0.87
N THR A 396 -25.95 -8.63 1.38
CA THR A 396 -24.71 -8.39 0.62
C THR A 396 -23.97 -9.69 0.35
N LEU A 397 -23.79 -10.54 1.37
CA LEU A 397 -23.09 -11.81 1.22
C LEU A 397 -23.88 -12.77 0.32
N ASN A 398 -25.20 -12.90 0.51
CA ASN A 398 -26.04 -13.74 -0.34
C ASN A 398 -26.04 -13.33 -1.82
N HIS A 399 -25.88 -12.03 -2.10
CA HIS A 399 -25.72 -11.54 -3.47
C HIS A 399 -24.41 -12.05 -4.10
N PHE A 400 -23.29 -11.92 -3.40
CA PHE A 400 -21.96 -12.26 -3.93
C PHE A 400 -21.63 -13.75 -3.91
N VAL A 401 -22.18 -14.52 -2.98
CA VAL A 401 -22.05 -15.99 -3.02
C VAL A 401 -22.60 -16.52 -4.34
N ARG A 402 -23.68 -15.94 -4.88
CA ARG A 402 -24.25 -16.35 -6.18
C ARG A 402 -23.55 -15.73 -7.39
N SER A 403 -22.39 -15.11 -7.22
CA SER A 403 -21.64 -14.47 -8.30
C SER A 403 -21.12 -15.51 -9.30
N PRO A 404 -21.20 -15.25 -10.62
CA PRO A 404 -20.57 -16.12 -11.62
C PRO A 404 -19.04 -15.99 -11.63
N ASN A 405 -18.48 -14.94 -11.02
CA ASN A 405 -17.04 -14.78 -10.86
C ASN A 405 -16.56 -15.61 -9.66
N THR A 406 -15.77 -16.66 -9.92
CA THR A 406 -15.32 -17.63 -8.91
C THR A 406 -14.53 -16.96 -7.78
N VAL A 407 -13.66 -15.99 -8.09
CA VAL A 407 -12.84 -15.30 -7.07
C VAL A 407 -13.73 -14.49 -6.12
N ILE A 408 -14.78 -13.85 -6.65
CA ILE A 408 -15.76 -13.11 -5.85
C ILE A 408 -16.60 -14.07 -5.02
N CYS A 409 -17.06 -15.18 -5.61
CA CYS A 409 -17.80 -16.23 -4.93
C CYS A 409 -17.00 -16.78 -3.74
N GLU A 410 -15.72 -17.14 -3.96
CA GLU A 410 -14.82 -17.63 -2.92
C GLU A 410 -14.63 -16.60 -1.79
N SER A 411 -14.38 -15.34 -2.13
CA SER A 411 -14.24 -14.26 -1.15
C SER A 411 -15.53 -14.05 -0.35
N ALA A 412 -16.70 -14.27 -0.97
CA ALA A 412 -17.99 -14.20 -0.29
C ALA A 412 -18.20 -15.35 0.69
N HIS A 413 -17.77 -16.57 0.33
CA HIS A 413 -17.76 -17.69 1.27
C HIS A 413 -16.83 -17.45 2.46
N ALA A 414 -15.64 -16.89 2.24
CA ALA A 414 -14.72 -16.54 3.33
C ALA A 414 -15.35 -15.52 4.30
N ALA A 415 -15.96 -14.47 3.76
CA ALA A 415 -16.68 -13.47 4.57
C ALA A 415 -17.91 -14.05 5.30
N GLN A 416 -18.65 -14.97 4.67
CA GLN A 416 -19.77 -15.67 5.30
C GLN A 416 -19.30 -16.58 6.43
N LEU A 417 -18.21 -17.31 6.25
CA LEU A 417 -17.62 -18.14 7.31
C LEU A 417 -17.11 -17.29 8.49
N ALA A 418 -16.52 -16.12 8.22
CA ALA A 418 -16.14 -15.16 9.26
C ALA A 418 -17.36 -14.63 10.06
N LEU A 419 -18.51 -14.47 9.40
CA LEU A 419 -19.77 -14.12 10.09
C LEU A 419 -20.24 -15.28 10.98
N PHE A 420 -20.12 -16.52 10.50
CA PHE A 420 -20.42 -17.71 11.30
C PHE A 420 -19.47 -17.88 12.48
N SER A 421 -18.21 -17.48 12.41
CA SER A 421 -17.25 -17.56 13.53
C SER A 421 -17.38 -16.43 14.56
N ASN A 422 -18.37 -15.53 14.43
CA ASN A 422 -18.54 -14.43 15.38
C ASN A 422 -19.19 -14.91 16.69
N HIS A 423 -18.42 -14.93 17.78
CA HIS A 423 -18.90 -15.28 19.11
C HIS A 423 -19.19 -14.07 20.01
N VAL A 424 -18.85 -12.85 19.56
CA VAL A 424 -18.95 -11.61 20.35
C VAL A 424 -20.36 -11.03 20.33
N SER A 425 -21.12 -11.28 19.28
CA SER A 425 -22.42 -10.64 19.03
C SER A 425 -23.57 -11.20 19.89
N PRO A 426 -24.63 -10.39 20.10
CA PRO A 426 -25.81 -10.79 20.89
C PRO A 426 -26.55 -12.01 20.34
N ASP A 427 -27.46 -12.58 21.15
CA ASP A 427 -28.34 -13.73 20.83
C ASP A 427 -28.97 -13.70 19.43
N CYS A 428 -29.26 -12.52 18.88
CA CYS A 428 -29.83 -12.38 17.55
C CYS A 428 -28.99 -13.06 16.46
N LEU A 429 -27.66 -12.93 16.54
CA LEU A 429 -26.76 -13.57 15.58
C LEU A 429 -26.73 -15.08 15.79
N GLN A 430 -26.64 -15.55 17.03
CA GLN A 430 -26.59 -16.99 17.31
C GLN A 430 -27.88 -17.70 16.88
N LYS A 431 -29.05 -17.10 17.13
CA LYS A 431 -30.34 -17.59 16.62
C LYS A 431 -30.40 -17.61 15.09
N TRP A 432 -29.89 -16.56 14.44
CA TRP A 432 -29.80 -16.54 12.98
C TRP A 432 -28.89 -17.66 12.46
N LYS A 433 -27.71 -17.88 13.05
CA LYS A 433 -26.81 -18.97 12.65
C LYS A 433 -27.51 -20.33 12.73
N CYS A 434 -28.15 -20.65 13.85
CA CYS A 434 -28.92 -21.90 14.00
C CYS A 434 -29.94 -22.10 12.89
N GLY A 435 -30.68 -21.04 12.54
CA GLY A 435 -31.69 -21.10 11.48
C GLY A 435 -31.14 -21.17 10.05
N ASN A 436 -29.86 -20.86 9.83
CA ASN A 436 -29.29 -20.68 8.49
C ASN A 436 -28.12 -21.64 8.17
N CYS A 437 -27.63 -22.43 9.14
CA CYS A 437 -26.55 -23.42 8.89
C CYS A 437 -26.90 -24.38 7.75
N LEU A 438 -28.08 -25.01 7.80
CA LEU A 438 -28.51 -25.99 6.79
C LEU A 438 -28.71 -25.34 5.42
N GLU A 439 -29.33 -24.15 5.37
CA GLU A 439 -29.51 -23.40 4.12
C GLU A 439 -28.15 -23.05 3.48
N TYR A 440 -27.17 -22.65 4.29
CA TYR A 440 -25.84 -22.31 3.79
C TYR A 440 -25.05 -23.54 3.33
N LEU A 441 -25.14 -24.67 4.04
CA LEU A 441 -24.56 -25.94 3.59
C LEU A 441 -25.20 -26.43 2.29
N ASP A 442 -26.51 -26.28 2.14
CA ASP A 442 -27.22 -26.61 0.90
C ASP A 442 -26.76 -25.74 -0.27
N LEU A 443 -26.66 -24.43 -0.06
CA LEU A 443 -26.14 -23.48 -1.03
C LEU A 443 -24.72 -23.86 -1.48
N SER A 444 -23.81 -24.07 -0.52
CA SER A 444 -22.41 -24.41 -0.78
C SER A 444 -22.27 -25.75 -1.51
N THR A 445 -23.09 -26.73 -1.15
CA THR A 445 -23.15 -28.02 -1.86
C THR A 445 -23.62 -27.84 -3.30
N ASN A 446 -24.68 -27.07 -3.53
CA ASN A 446 -25.17 -26.81 -4.88
C ASN A 446 -24.13 -26.06 -5.74
N GLN A 447 -23.33 -25.18 -5.14
CA GLN A 447 -22.25 -24.47 -5.85
C GLN A 447 -21.06 -25.38 -6.18
N PHE A 448 -20.70 -26.29 -5.29
CA PHE A 448 -19.75 -27.36 -5.59
C PHE A 448 -20.25 -28.23 -6.75
N LEU A 449 -21.51 -28.67 -6.71
CA LEU A 449 -22.11 -29.47 -7.79
C LEU A 449 -22.18 -28.72 -9.13
N ALA A 450 -22.33 -27.40 -9.08
CA ALA A 450 -22.31 -26.55 -10.27
C ALA A 450 -20.89 -26.18 -10.75
N GLY A 451 -19.83 -26.60 -10.04
CA GLY A 451 -18.44 -26.35 -10.40
C GLY A 451 -17.89 -24.98 -10.00
N PHE A 452 -18.60 -24.21 -9.17
CA PHE A 452 -18.12 -22.92 -8.66
C PHE A 452 -17.20 -23.05 -7.45
N LEU A 453 -17.34 -24.14 -6.68
CA LEU A 453 -16.44 -24.49 -5.58
C LEU A 453 -15.66 -25.75 -5.91
N SER A 454 -14.41 -25.80 -5.48
CA SER A 454 -13.57 -27.00 -5.47
C SER A 454 -13.92 -27.93 -4.30
N SER A 455 -13.49 -29.20 -4.40
CA SER A 455 -13.65 -30.18 -3.31
C SER A 455 -13.06 -29.71 -1.98
N SER A 456 -11.87 -29.08 -2.01
CA SER A 456 -11.24 -28.53 -0.81
C SER A 456 -12.05 -27.40 -0.17
N GLN A 457 -12.68 -26.55 -0.98
CA GLN A 457 -13.47 -25.41 -0.48
C GLN A 457 -14.77 -25.88 0.18
N VAL A 458 -15.49 -26.82 -0.43
CA VAL A 458 -16.74 -27.34 0.18
C VAL A 458 -16.44 -28.10 1.47
N VAL A 459 -15.38 -28.92 1.51
CA VAL A 459 -14.95 -29.60 2.74
C VAL A 459 -14.57 -28.58 3.83
N HIS A 460 -13.90 -27.48 3.46
CA HIS A 460 -13.59 -26.40 4.40
C HIS A 460 -14.85 -25.73 4.96
N VAL A 461 -15.85 -25.44 4.11
CA VAL A 461 -17.14 -24.89 4.56
C VAL A 461 -17.80 -25.82 5.57
N TYR A 462 -17.90 -27.12 5.26
CA TYR A 462 -18.48 -28.10 6.18
C TYR A 462 -17.72 -28.18 7.51
N THR A 463 -16.39 -28.19 7.46
CA THR A 463 -15.53 -28.22 8.65
C THR A 463 -15.75 -27.01 9.53
N SER A 464 -15.83 -25.81 8.95
CA SER A 464 -16.05 -24.57 9.69
C SER A 464 -17.46 -24.52 10.29
N ILE A 465 -18.50 -24.87 9.53
CA ILE A 465 -19.88 -24.83 10.03
C ILE A 465 -20.14 -25.86 11.12
N VAL A 466 -19.59 -27.08 11.04
CA VAL A 466 -19.82 -28.09 12.09
C VAL A 466 -19.13 -27.71 13.40
N ARG A 467 -17.95 -27.09 13.34
CA ARG A 467 -17.27 -26.52 14.52
C ARG A 467 -18.16 -25.47 15.18
N GLU A 468 -18.72 -24.56 14.39
CA GLU A 468 -19.67 -23.55 14.90
C GLU A 468 -20.96 -24.16 15.46
N ALA A 469 -21.49 -25.20 14.81
CA ALA A 469 -22.70 -25.87 15.27
C ALA A 469 -22.54 -26.49 16.67
N ALA A 470 -21.35 -26.97 17.01
CA ALA A 470 -21.05 -27.47 18.35
C ALA A 470 -21.14 -26.36 19.42
N PHE A 471 -20.71 -25.13 19.12
CA PHE A 471 -20.87 -23.97 20.01
C PHE A 471 -22.32 -23.48 20.13
N LEU A 472 -23.16 -23.79 19.14
CA LEU A 472 -24.58 -23.41 19.10
C LEU A 472 -25.50 -24.37 19.86
N HIS A 473 -24.96 -25.41 20.50
CA HIS A 473 -25.73 -26.38 21.28
C HIS A 473 -26.76 -25.73 22.23
N PRO A 474 -26.43 -24.67 23.02
CA PRO A 474 -27.41 -24.04 23.93
C PRO A 474 -28.66 -23.44 23.25
N TYR A 475 -28.62 -23.23 21.93
CA TYR A 475 -29.72 -22.67 21.15
C TYR A 475 -30.48 -23.73 20.34
N ASN A 476 -29.81 -24.81 19.95
CA ASN A 476 -30.42 -25.95 19.28
C ASN A 476 -29.58 -27.22 19.54
N ASP A 477 -30.03 -28.04 20.49
CA ASP A 477 -29.36 -29.28 20.89
C ASP A 477 -29.24 -30.30 19.74
N ASP A 478 -30.17 -30.24 18.78
CA ASP A 478 -30.29 -31.20 17.69
C ASP A 478 -29.56 -30.76 16.41
N LEU A 479 -28.99 -29.55 16.37
CA LEU A 479 -28.40 -28.96 15.16
C LEU A 479 -27.32 -29.84 14.51
N VAL A 480 -26.40 -30.39 15.30
CA VAL A 480 -25.34 -31.27 14.77
C VAL A 480 -25.93 -32.54 14.17
N ARG A 481 -26.97 -33.12 14.80
CA ARG A 481 -27.67 -34.29 14.29
C ARG A 481 -28.39 -33.97 12.96
N GLU A 482 -29.03 -32.81 12.88
CA GLU A 482 -29.68 -32.34 11.66
C GLU A 482 -28.68 -32.15 10.51
N ILE A 483 -27.51 -31.57 10.78
CA ILE A 483 -26.43 -31.38 9.79
C ILE A 483 -25.88 -32.73 9.30
N LEU A 484 -25.62 -33.68 10.21
CA LEU A 484 -25.17 -35.04 9.86
C LEU A 484 -26.21 -35.75 8.97
N HIS A 485 -27.48 -35.69 9.35
CA HIS A 485 -28.56 -36.32 8.59
C HIS A 485 -28.75 -35.67 7.21
N PHE A 486 -28.70 -34.33 7.16
CA PHE A 486 -28.73 -33.58 5.90
C PHE A 486 -27.61 -34.04 4.97
N THR A 487 -26.37 -34.10 5.47
CA THR A 487 -25.20 -34.49 4.67
C THR A 487 -25.33 -35.93 4.16
N TYR A 488 -25.75 -36.86 5.02
CA TYR A 488 -25.99 -38.25 4.65
C TYR A 488 -27.04 -38.37 3.52
N LEU A 489 -28.17 -37.67 3.63
CA LEU A 489 -29.19 -37.67 2.58
C LEU A 489 -28.68 -37.06 1.27
N ARG A 490 -27.86 -36.01 1.33
CA ARG A 490 -27.27 -35.38 0.14
C ARG A 490 -26.30 -36.33 -0.57
N ILE A 491 -25.52 -37.11 0.17
CA ILE A 491 -24.66 -38.16 -0.37
C ILE A 491 -25.49 -39.20 -1.12
N LEU A 492 -26.53 -39.77 -0.48
CA LEU A 492 -27.38 -40.79 -1.10
C LEU A 492 -28.05 -40.31 -2.39
N ASN A 493 -28.49 -39.05 -2.41
CA ASN A 493 -29.11 -38.44 -3.58
C ASN A 493 -28.11 -38.11 -4.70
N SER A 494 -26.81 -38.04 -4.41
CA SER A 494 -25.75 -37.68 -5.37
C SER A 494 -24.98 -38.88 -5.91
N TRP A 495 -25.37 -40.11 -5.56
CA TRP A 495 -24.64 -41.34 -5.90
C TRP A 495 -24.42 -41.56 -7.41
N LYS A 496 -25.28 -40.96 -8.24
CA LYS A 496 -25.22 -41.04 -9.71
C LYS A 496 -24.41 -39.92 -10.36
N MET A 497 -23.94 -38.94 -9.59
CA MET A 497 -23.28 -37.73 -10.12
C MET A 497 -21.79 -37.91 -10.38
N GLY A 498 -21.20 -39.05 -10.01
CA GLY A 498 -19.81 -39.41 -10.28
C GLY A 498 -18.99 -39.70 -9.02
N PRO A 499 -17.93 -40.51 -9.11
CA PRO A 499 -17.19 -41.00 -7.95
C PRO A 499 -16.46 -39.88 -7.16
N GLU A 500 -15.95 -38.85 -7.83
CA GLU A 500 -15.24 -37.73 -7.19
C GLU A 500 -16.16 -36.85 -6.34
N ILE A 501 -17.36 -36.55 -6.86
CA ILE A 501 -18.40 -35.81 -6.14
C ILE A 501 -18.83 -36.58 -4.88
N VAL A 502 -19.15 -37.87 -5.04
CA VAL A 502 -19.56 -38.72 -3.92
C VAL A 502 -18.46 -38.83 -2.87
N THR A 503 -17.21 -39.00 -3.29
CA THR A 503 -16.05 -39.07 -2.40
C THR A 503 -15.89 -37.77 -1.60
N THR A 504 -16.05 -36.61 -2.25
CA THR A 504 -15.98 -35.30 -1.59
C THR A 504 -17.12 -35.12 -0.57
N LEU A 505 -18.35 -35.51 -0.91
CA LEU A 505 -19.48 -35.41 0.02
C LEU A 505 -19.33 -36.37 1.23
N ILE A 506 -18.75 -37.55 1.03
CA ILE A 506 -18.40 -38.46 2.13
C ILE A 506 -17.31 -37.84 3.01
N GLU A 507 -16.30 -37.19 2.43
CA GLU A 507 -15.30 -36.42 3.17
C GLU A 507 -15.95 -35.31 4.01
N CYS A 508 -16.95 -34.60 3.45
CA CYS A 508 -17.76 -33.63 4.20
C CYS A 508 -18.52 -34.26 5.38
N LEU A 509 -18.98 -35.52 5.29
CA LEU A 509 -19.61 -36.23 6.41
C LEU A 509 -18.56 -36.64 7.46
N VAL A 510 -17.40 -37.13 7.03
CA VAL A 510 -16.32 -37.58 7.91
C VAL A 510 -15.83 -36.45 8.83
N VAL A 511 -15.68 -35.22 8.32
CA VAL A 511 -15.25 -34.07 9.15
C VAL A 511 -16.26 -33.67 10.24
N GLN A 512 -17.49 -34.16 10.18
CA GLN A 512 -18.53 -33.86 11.17
C GLN A 512 -18.54 -34.85 12.34
N ILE A 513 -17.96 -36.05 12.16
CA ILE A 513 -17.98 -37.15 13.14
C ILE A 513 -17.47 -36.75 14.53
N PRO A 514 -16.38 -35.97 14.68
CA PRO A 514 -15.90 -35.57 16.00
C PRO A 514 -16.91 -34.78 16.84
N HIS A 515 -17.90 -34.16 16.19
CA HIS A 515 -18.92 -33.36 16.85
C HIS A 515 -20.21 -34.14 17.12
N ALA A 516 -20.31 -35.39 16.66
CA ALA A 516 -21.49 -36.23 16.91
C ALA A 516 -21.65 -36.54 18.41
N SER A 517 -22.89 -36.66 18.86
CA SER A 517 -23.18 -37.10 20.24
C SER A 517 -22.58 -38.48 20.49
N GLN A 518 -21.89 -38.64 21.62
CA GLN A 518 -21.29 -39.93 22.05
C GLN A 518 -22.29 -41.08 22.01
N LYS A 519 -23.58 -40.82 22.26
CA LYS A 519 -24.64 -41.83 22.22
C LYS A 519 -24.80 -42.48 20.83
N TYR A 520 -24.52 -41.75 19.75
CA TYR A 520 -24.77 -42.17 18.37
C TYR A 520 -23.48 -42.25 17.54
N ILE A 521 -22.31 -42.12 18.17
CA ILE A 521 -21.03 -42.04 17.43
C ILE A 521 -20.73 -43.33 16.67
N ILE A 522 -21.02 -44.49 17.26
CA ILE A 522 -20.82 -45.80 16.63
C ILE A 522 -21.73 -45.95 15.40
N ASP A 523 -23.01 -45.58 15.52
CA ASP A 523 -23.96 -45.63 14.40
C ASP A 523 -23.49 -44.77 13.21
N TRP A 524 -22.95 -43.58 13.50
CA TRP A 524 -22.41 -42.70 12.47
C TRP A 524 -21.10 -43.22 11.87
N LEU A 525 -20.25 -43.87 12.66
CA LEU A 525 -19.05 -44.54 12.17
C LEU A 525 -19.39 -45.72 11.23
N ASP A 526 -20.40 -46.52 11.57
CA ASP A 526 -20.91 -47.59 10.72
C ASP A 526 -21.48 -47.05 9.40
N ASN A 527 -22.24 -45.94 9.46
CA ASN A 527 -22.75 -45.26 8.27
C ASN A 527 -21.60 -44.76 7.38
N CYS A 528 -20.57 -44.12 7.95
CA CYS A 528 -19.38 -43.68 7.22
C CYS A 528 -18.66 -44.87 6.57
N LEU A 529 -18.42 -45.96 7.31
CA LEU A 529 -17.73 -47.15 6.80
C LEU A 529 -18.50 -47.80 5.65
N SER A 530 -19.82 -47.89 5.76
CA SER A 530 -20.70 -48.42 4.71
C SER A 530 -20.59 -47.59 3.41
N LEU A 531 -20.63 -46.25 3.53
CA LEU A 531 -20.47 -45.35 2.40
C LEU A 531 -19.06 -45.43 1.79
N ILE A 532 -18.01 -45.44 2.62
CA ILE A 532 -16.61 -45.53 2.19
C ILE A 532 -16.32 -46.86 1.48
N ASN A 533 -16.83 -47.99 2.00
CA ASN A 533 -16.69 -49.30 1.37
C ASN A 533 -17.34 -49.38 -0.01
N SER A 534 -18.33 -48.52 -0.25
CA SER A 534 -19.02 -48.43 -1.53
C SER A 534 -18.26 -47.54 -2.54
N CYS A 535 -17.20 -46.84 -2.12
CA CYS A 535 -16.29 -46.10 -3.00
C CYS A 535 -15.12 -46.98 -3.43
N GLY A 536 -14.97 -47.24 -4.74
CA GLY A 536 -13.89 -48.08 -5.27
C GLY A 536 -12.49 -47.45 -5.10
N GLN A 537 -12.18 -46.42 -5.88
CA GLN A 537 -10.81 -45.84 -5.95
C GLN A 537 -10.49 -44.79 -4.88
N GLY A 538 -11.49 -44.28 -4.14
CA GLY A 538 -11.31 -43.25 -3.09
C GLY A 538 -11.23 -43.79 -1.65
N LYS A 539 -11.34 -45.11 -1.48
CA LYS A 539 -11.52 -45.77 -0.18
C LYS A 539 -10.40 -45.48 0.81
N GLU A 540 -9.15 -45.71 0.41
CA GLU A 540 -7.99 -45.60 1.30
C GLU A 540 -7.83 -44.17 1.82
N LYS A 541 -7.93 -43.17 0.93
CA LYS A 541 -7.88 -41.76 1.30
C LYS A 541 -8.96 -41.38 2.31
N LEU A 542 -10.20 -41.87 2.13
CA LEU A 542 -11.30 -41.58 3.06
C LEU A 542 -11.11 -42.26 4.42
N LEU A 543 -10.55 -43.49 4.44
CA LEU A 543 -10.20 -44.16 5.69
C LEU A 543 -9.09 -43.41 6.42
N ASP A 544 -8.04 -42.97 5.72
CA ASP A 544 -6.97 -42.16 6.32
C ASP A 544 -7.52 -40.87 6.92
N HIS A 545 -8.45 -40.20 6.21
CA HIS A 545 -9.09 -39.00 6.72
C HIS A 545 -9.98 -39.28 7.94
N LEU A 546 -10.74 -40.37 7.94
CA LEU A 546 -11.55 -40.78 9.08
C LEU A 546 -10.68 -41.07 10.30
N TRP A 547 -9.56 -41.78 10.11
CA TRP A 547 -8.58 -42.02 11.16
C TRP A 547 -7.97 -40.72 11.70
N LEU A 548 -7.65 -39.77 10.82
CA LEU A 548 -7.14 -38.47 11.22
C LEU A 548 -8.16 -37.75 12.12
N GLN A 549 -9.44 -37.72 11.73
CA GLN A 549 -10.49 -37.08 12.54
C GLN A 549 -10.67 -37.78 13.90
N LEU A 550 -10.48 -39.10 13.96
CA LEU A 550 -10.55 -39.85 15.21
C LEU A 550 -9.39 -39.56 16.16
N THR A 551 -8.18 -39.37 15.61
CA THR A 551 -6.96 -39.15 16.41
C THR A 551 -6.70 -37.69 16.76
N SER A 552 -7.18 -36.74 15.95
CA SER A 552 -6.92 -35.31 16.16
C SER A 552 -7.89 -34.62 17.13
N ASN A 553 -8.96 -35.31 17.54
CA ASN A 553 -10.02 -34.74 18.37
C ASN A 553 -10.21 -35.57 19.65
N GLU A 554 -10.73 -34.96 20.72
CA GLU A 554 -11.04 -35.64 21.98
C GLU A 554 -12.28 -36.54 21.84
N ILE A 555 -12.12 -37.67 21.15
CA ILE A 555 -13.17 -38.66 20.92
C ILE A 555 -13.05 -39.80 21.95
N THR A 556 -14.18 -40.46 22.24
CA THR A 556 -14.26 -41.56 23.22
C THR A 556 -13.43 -42.78 22.83
N ASP A 557 -12.96 -43.52 23.84
CA ASP A 557 -12.27 -44.82 23.70
C ASP A 557 -13.08 -45.86 22.89
N ASP A 558 -14.42 -45.72 22.90
CA ASP A 558 -15.34 -46.55 22.11
C ASP A 558 -15.11 -46.40 20.60
N ALA A 559 -14.81 -45.19 20.12
CA ALA A 559 -14.54 -44.96 18.69
C ALA A 559 -13.20 -45.56 18.25
N PHE A 560 -12.18 -45.51 19.12
CA PHE A 560 -10.90 -46.18 18.87
C PHE A 560 -11.07 -47.70 18.86
N SER A 561 -11.82 -48.24 19.83
CA SER A 561 -12.13 -49.67 19.87
C SER A 561 -12.85 -50.11 18.59
N TRP A 562 -13.87 -49.36 18.17
CA TRP A 562 -14.59 -49.61 16.92
C TRP A 562 -13.66 -49.62 15.69
N TRP A 563 -12.69 -48.70 15.60
CA TRP A 563 -11.75 -48.63 14.48
C TRP A 563 -10.89 -49.90 14.35
N TYR A 564 -10.32 -50.38 15.47
CA TYR A 564 -9.51 -51.60 15.44
C TYR A 564 -10.34 -52.84 15.12
N GLU A 565 -11.59 -52.89 15.55
CA GLU A 565 -12.46 -54.04 15.31
C GLU A 565 -12.99 -54.12 13.88
N ASN A 566 -13.33 -52.98 13.27
CA ASN A 566 -14.03 -52.95 11.98
C ASN A 566 -13.14 -52.57 10.80
N VAL A 567 -12.06 -51.83 11.02
CA VAL A 567 -11.14 -51.40 9.96
C VAL A 567 -9.86 -52.24 10.00
N VAL A 568 -9.11 -52.21 11.11
CA VAL A 568 -7.79 -52.87 11.20
C VAL A 568 -7.90 -54.40 11.13
N ARG A 569 -8.81 -55.00 11.92
CA ARG A 569 -9.07 -56.46 11.89
C ARG A 569 -9.67 -56.94 10.55
N ALA A 570 -10.35 -56.08 9.81
CA ALA A 570 -10.87 -56.41 8.48
C ALA A 570 -9.77 -56.39 7.42
N SER A 571 -8.83 -55.44 7.51
CA SER A 571 -7.65 -55.37 6.64
C SER A 571 -6.59 -56.44 6.91
N SER A 572 -6.55 -57.03 8.11
CA SER A 572 -5.64 -58.15 8.43
C SER A 572 -6.19 -59.54 8.09
N LYS A 573 -7.42 -59.61 7.57
CA LYS A 573 -8.09 -60.85 7.09
C LYS A 573 -8.12 -60.97 5.55
N LEU A 574 -7.59 -59.98 4.84
CA LEU A 574 -7.25 -60.00 3.41
C LEU A 574 -5.76 -60.29 3.25
#